data_AF-A0A650LVZ8-F1
#
_entry.id   AF-A0A650LVZ8-F1
#
_cell.length_a   1.000
_cell.length_b   1.000
_cell.length_c   1.000
_cell.angle_alpha   90.00
_cell.angle_beta   90.00
_cell.angle_gamma   90.00
#
_symmetry.space_group_name_H-M   'P 1'
#
loop_
_entity.id
_entity.type
_entity.pdbx_description
1 polymer ?
#
loop_
_entity_poly.entity_id
_entity_poly.type
_entity_poly.pdbx_seq_one_letter_code
_entity_poly.pdbx_strand_id
1 'polypeptide(L)'
;MHFVDIINKKKDKKALTHEEIQFWIDGVVDGSIPDYQTSSLLMAIVLNGMNEDETAYLAKAMMNSGDVIDLTSIPGIKADKHSTGGVGDKTSMALGPMVAACGLKVAKMSGRGLGHTGGTLDKLESIEGFNCFLSEEQFKKQVEEVGIAIIGQTGDLVPADKKLYALRDVTGTVNSIPLIASSIMSKKLASGSDTILLDVKYGEGAFMHNVEDATELANEMIKIGNNLGRNTMAMITDMNQPLGNAIGNSLEIIEAIETLKGNGPKDFTELCMQAGEIMLIQGKITQTKEEARKMLMDAVNSGRAFEKFKEMVKAQGGNTAMLDDTSLLPKSKFITEIKAEREGNVEVLHSEKLGILAMHLGAGRATKEDLINHGVGLKINCKRGDKINIGDTICYVYHDEDLKEEWIKELHEAFVITNEDVKVNPLIEKILK
;
A
#
# COMPACT_ATOMS: atom_id res chain seq x y z
N MET A 1 12.43 13.16 -33.87
CA MET A 1 13.43 12.94 -32.81
C MET A 1 13.87 11.49 -32.89
N HIS A 2 15.17 11.17 -32.85
CA HIS A 2 15.62 9.76 -32.82
C HIS A 2 15.78 9.32 -31.37
N PHE A 3 15.06 8.27 -30.97
CA PHE A 3 15.05 7.83 -29.57
C PHE A 3 16.42 7.34 -29.07
N VAL A 4 17.27 6.83 -29.97
CA VAL A 4 18.67 6.45 -29.66
C VAL A 4 19.49 7.65 -29.15
N ASP A 5 19.23 8.86 -29.62
CA ASP A 5 19.92 10.07 -29.14
C ASP A 5 19.54 10.40 -27.70
N ILE A 6 18.28 10.16 -27.32
CA ILE A 6 17.78 10.32 -25.94
C ILE A 6 18.46 9.31 -25.01
N ILE A 7 18.56 8.05 -25.44
CA ILE A 7 19.27 6.99 -24.71
C ILE A 7 20.74 7.39 -24.51
N ASN A 8 21.43 7.82 -25.58
CA ASN A 8 22.83 8.24 -25.49
C ASN A 8 22.99 9.46 -24.58
N LYS A 9 22.08 10.43 -24.64
CA LYS A 9 22.09 11.61 -23.78
C LYS A 9 21.99 11.24 -22.30
N LYS A 10 21.03 10.39 -21.93
CA LYS A 10 20.88 9.91 -20.55
C LYS A 10 22.05 9.02 -20.11
N LYS A 11 22.55 8.14 -20.99
CA LYS A 11 23.77 7.33 -20.78
C LYS A 11 24.99 8.21 -20.48
N ASP A 12 25.11 9.35 -21.16
CA ASP A 12 26.19 10.33 -20.98
C ASP A 12 25.92 11.32 -19.83
N LYS A 13 25.00 10.99 -18.91
CA LYS A 13 24.64 11.76 -17.70
C LYS A 13 24.11 13.17 -17.98
N LYS A 14 23.51 13.39 -19.16
CA LYS A 14 22.86 14.65 -19.49
C LYS A 14 21.37 14.58 -19.19
N ALA A 15 20.82 15.71 -18.73
CA ALA A 15 19.40 15.85 -18.47
C ALA A 15 18.59 15.79 -19.77
N LEU A 16 17.47 15.09 -19.75
CA LEU A 16 16.47 15.08 -20.80
C LEU A 16 15.63 16.37 -20.74
N THR A 17 15.19 16.85 -21.88
CA THR A 17 14.23 17.96 -21.94
C THR A 17 12.80 17.46 -21.77
N HIS A 18 11.87 18.38 -21.49
CA HIS A 18 10.44 18.08 -21.43
C HIS A 18 9.93 17.45 -22.73
N GLU A 19 10.36 17.97 -23.88
CA GLU A 19 9.98 17.43 -25.20
C GLU A 19 10.52 16.02 -25.43
N GLU A 20 11.73 15.72 -24.95
CA GLU A 20 12.33 14.38 -25.05
C GLU A 20 11.59 13.37 -24.17
N ILE A 21 11.18 13.77 -22.96
CA ILE A 21 10.39 12.92 -22.06
C ILE A 21 8.98 12.70 -22.61
N GLN A 22 8.32 13.75 -23.14
CA GLN A 22 7.00 13.61 -23.75
C GLN A 22 7.05 12.68 -24.96
N PHE A 23 8.04 12.86 -25.86
CA PHE A 23 8.26 11.98 -27.00
C PHE A 23 8.49 10.52 -26.57
N TRP A 24 9.23 10.29 -25.49
CA TRP A 24 9.42 8.96 -24.92
C TRP A 24 8.09 8.34 -24.46
N ILE A 25 7.32 9.08 -23.65
CA ILE A 25 6.07 8.57 -23.09
C ILE A 25 5.02 8.31 -24.18
N ASP A 26 4.84 9.25 -25.11
CA ASP A 26 3.93 9.07 -26.25
C ASP A 26 4.30 7.83 -27.06
N GLY A 27 5.59 7.64 -27.33
CA GLY A 27 6.07 6.49 -28.11
C GLY A 27 5.93 5.15 -27.40
N VAL A 28 5.97 5.11 -26.06
CA VAL A 28 5.63 3.91 -25.27
C VAL A 28 4.14 3.62 -25.36
N VAL A 29 3.30 4.66 -25.29
CA VAL A 29 1.83 4.52 -25.30
C VAL A 29 1.32 4.09 -26.67
N ASP A 30 1.79 4.70 -27.76
CA ASP A 30 1.37 4.39 -29.12
C ASP A 30 2.10 3.17 -29.74
N GLY A 31 3.19 2.71 -29.12
CA GLY A 31 3.98 1.56 -29.56
C GLY A 31 5.00 1.86 -30.66
N SER A 32 5.23 3.13 -31.00
CA SER A 32 6.25 3.55 -31.95
C SER A 32 7.68 3.40 -31.41
N ILE A 33 7.86 3.37 -30.09
CA ILE A 33 9.14 3.04 -29.43
C ILE A 33 9.10 1.59 -28.93
N PRO A 34 9.95 0.70 -29.45
CA PRO A 34 9.96 -0.69 -29.06
C PRO A 34 10.60 -0.92 -27.68
N ASP A 35 10.14 -1.97 -26.99
CA ASP A 35 10.55 -2.31 -25.62
C ASP A 35 12.07 -2.42 -25.42
N TYR A 36 12.81 -2.91 -26.42
CA TYR A 36 14.27 -3.04 -26.33
C TYR A 36 15.00 -1.68 -26.26
N GLN A 37 14.39 -0.61 -26.80
CA GLN A 37 14.94 0.73 -26.64
C GLN A 37 14.52 1.34 -25.30
N THR A 38 13.25 1.16 -24.92
CA THR A 38 12.73 1.64 -23.63
C THR A 38 13.50 1.03 -22.47
N SER A 39 13.77 -0.28 -22.49
CA SER A 39 14.57 -0.96 -21.46
C SER A 39 15.99 -0.43 -21.36
N SER A 40 16.60 -0.06 -22.49
CA SER A 40 17.92 0.58 -22.51
C SER A 40 17.90 1.95 -21.85
N LEU A 41 16.87 2.78 -22.10
CA LEU A 41 16.71 4.06 -21.41
C LEU A 41 16.44 3.88 -19.91
N LEU A 42 15.59 2.92 -19.53
CA LEU A 42 15.29 2.60 -18.13
C LEU A 42 16.58 2.22 -17.38
N MET A 43 17.43 1.38 -17.96
CA MET A 43 18.72 1.04 -17.35
C MET A 43 19.67 2.24 -17.28
N ALA A 44 19.68 3.11 -18.30
CA ALA A 44 20.45 4.35 -18.23
C ALA A 44 19.97 5.27 -17.08
N ILE A 45 18.67 5.32 -16.80
CA ILE A 45 18.09 6.04 -15.66
C ILE A 45 18.47 5.37 -14.33
N VAL A 46 18.46 4.03 -14.25
CA VAL A 46 18.92 3.30 -13.05
C VAL A 46 20.38 3.69 -12.72
N LEU A 47 21.25 3.76 -13.73
CA LEU A 47 22.68 4.02 -13.53
C LEU A 47 23.02 5.50 -13.29
N ASN A 48 22.26 6.42 -13.89
CA ASN A 48 22.62 7.84 -13.93
C ASN A 48 21.60 8.77 -13.24
N GLY A 49 20.45 8.25 -12.82
CA GLY A 49 19.38 9.00 -12.19
C GLY A 49 18.66 10.00 -13.13
N MET A 50 17.79 10.79 -12.51
CA MET A 50 17.10 11.94 -13.09
C MET A 50 17.18 13.08 -12.08
N ASN A 51 17.27 14.31 -12.56
CA ASN A 51 17.13 15.48 -11.69
C ASN A 51 15.64 15.74 -11.37
N GLU A 52 15.38 16.67 -10.45
CA GLU A 52 14.02 16.96 -9.96
C GLU A 52 13.04 17.39 -11.08
N ASP A 53 13.51 18.17 -12.05
CA ASP A 53 12.69 18.63 -13.18
C ASP A 53 12.34 17.47 -14.13
N GLU A 54 13.32 16.62 -14.41
CA GLU A 54 13.12 15.41 -15.19
C GLU A 54 12.11 14.45 -14.53
N THR A 55 12.24 14.17 -13.23
CA THR A 55 11.36 13.25 -12.51
C THR A 55 9.93 13.80 -12.43
N ALA A 56 9.78 15.09 -12.12
CA ALA A 56 8.46 15.73 -12.07
C ALA A 56 7.77 15.73 -13.43
N TYR A 57 8.53 16.02 -14.50
CA TYR A 57 7.97 16.00 -15.85
C TYR A 57 7.64 14.58 -16.32
N LEU A 58 8.45 13.58 -15.98
CA LEU A 58 8.14 12.17 -16.25
C LEU A 58 6.83 11.75 -15.58
N ALA A 59 6.63 12.12 -14.31
CA ALA A 59 5.38 11.84 -13.60
C ALA A 59 4.17 12.51 -14.29
N LYS A 60 4.33 13.77 -14.71
CA LYS A 60 3.29 14.53 -15.41
C LYS A 60 2.97 13.96 -16.80
N ALA A 61 3.98 13.60 -17.58
CA ALA A 61 3.81 13.00 -18.90
C ALA A 61 3.09 11.65 -18.79
N MET A 62 3.46 10.81 -17.82
CA MET A 62 2.74 9.57 -17.54
C MET A 62 1.30 9.82 -17.08
N MET A 63 1.07 10.76 -16.17
CA MET A 63 -0.28 11.13 -15.71
C MET A 63 -1.19 11.50 -16.89
N ASN A 64 -0.67 12.29 -17.84
CA ASN A 64 -1.41 12.74 -19.02
C ASN A 64 -1.47 11.71 -20.16
N SER A 65 -0.92 10.51 -19.98
CA SER A 65 -0.95 9.46 -21.02
C SER A 65 -2.32 8.80 -21.19
N GLY A 66 -3.25 9.06 -20.28
CA GLY A 66 -4.60 8.53 -20.29
C GLY A 66 -5.55 9.43 -19.49
N ASP A 67 -6.57 8.82 -18.90
CA ASP A 67 -7.61 9.57 -18.18
C ASP A 67 -7.08 10.17 -16.87
N VAL A 68 -7.55 11.38 -16.56
CA VAL A 68 -7.34 12.07 -15.29
C VAL A 68 -8.69 12.38 -14.70
N ILE A 69 -8.97 11.83 -13.51
CA ILE A 69 -10.26 12.02 -12.85
C ILE A 69 -10.36 13.44 -12.31
N ASP A 70 -11.44 14.12 -12.68
CA ASP A 70 -11.78 15.44 -12.16
C ASP A 70 -12.75 15.34 -10.98
N LEU A 71 -12.25 15.56 -9.77
CA LEU A 71 -13.03 15.57 -8.53
C LEU A 71 -13.49 16.97 -8.10
N THR A 72 -13.35 18.00 -8.94
CA THR A 72 -13.68 19.38 -8.57
C THR A 72 -15.16 19.61 -8.28
N SER A 73 -16.05 18.77 -8.82
CA SER A 73 -17.49 18.81 -8.52
C SER A 73 -17.82 18.39 -7.08
N ILE A 74 -16.93 17.64 -6.41
CA ILE A 74 -17.15 17.17 -5.04
C ILE A 74 -16.71 18.26 -4.05
N PRO A 75 -17.61 18.74 -3.17
CA PRO A 75 -17.29 19.79 -2.23
C PRO A 75 -16.28 19.32 -1.18
N GLY A 76 -15.41 20.23 -0.75
CA GLY A 76 -14.37 19.97 0.25
C GLY A 76 -13.06 19.46 -0.35
N ILE A 77 -12.13 19.09 0.54
CA ILE A 77 -10.80 18.59 0.18
C ILE A 77 -10.87 17.06 0.06
N LYS A 78 -10.43 16.52 -1.09
CA LYS A 78 -10.38 15.08 -1.35
C LYS A 78 -8.98 14.58 -1.03
N ALA A 79 -8.90 13.60 -0.15
CA ALA A 79 -7.65 12.99 0.28
C ALA A 79 -7.47 11.59 -0.31
N ASP A 80 -6.21 11.24 -0.60
CA ASP A 80 -5.79 9.86 -0.83
C ASP A 80 -4.61 9.52 0.10
N LYS A 81 -4.47 8.22 0.41
CA LYS A 81 -3.31 7.65 1.07
C LYS A 81 -2.70 6.58 0.16
N HIS A 82 -1.40 6.65 -0.05
CA HIS A 82 -0.64 5.61 -0.72
C HIS A 82 0.31 4.92 0.24
N SER A 83 0.56 3.63 0.06
CA SER A 83 1.74 2.99 0.63
C SER A 83 2.57 2.40 -0.49
N THR A 84 3.89 2.40 -0.31
CA THR A 84 4.81 1.64 -1.15
C THR A 84 4.57 0.14 -1.09
N GLY A 85 3.79 -0.36 -0.12
CA GLY A 85 3.47 -1.78 0.04
C GLY A 85 4.26 -2.41 1.18
N GLY A 86 3.66 -3.43 1.81
CA GLY A 86 4.23 -4.15 2.94
C GLY A 86 3.36 -5.33 3.37
N VAL A 87 3.91 -6.15 4.25
CA VAL A 87 3.27 -7.39 4.73
C VAL A 87 2.32 -7.06 5.88
N GLY A 88 1.07 -7.53 5.78
CA GLY A 88 0.02 -7.18 6.73
C GLY A 88 -0.45 -5.72 6.63
N ASP A 89 -0.17 -4.98 5.55
CA ASP A 89 -0.65 -3.59 5.46
C ASP A 89 -2.15 -3.52 5.07
N LYS A 90 -3.02 -3.50 6.09
CA LYS A 90 -4.47 -3.27 5.98
C LYS A 90 -4.92 -1.83 6.26
N THR A 91 -3.97 -0.89 6.31
CA THR A 91 -4.23 0.49 6.73
C THR A 91 -5.39 1.14 5.97
N SER A 92 -5.49 0.93 4.66
CA SER A 92 -6.55 1.50 3.83
C SER A 92 -7.96 1.24 4.35
N MET A 93 -8.22 0.04 4.89
CA MET A 93 -9.56 -0.39 5.31
C MET A 93 -9.95 0.13 6.69
N ALA A 94 -8.98 0.46 7.56
CA ALA A 94 -9.26 1.10 8.85
C ALA A 94 -9.16 2.64 8.75
N LEU A 95 -8.07 3.16 8.20
CA LEU A 95 -7.80 4.59 8.10
C LEU A 95 -8.88 5.32 7.30
N GLY A 96 -9.28 4.79 6.14
CA GLY A 96 -10.26 5.42 5.27
C GLY A 96 -11.59 5.70 5.99
N PRO A 97 -12.26 4.68 6.55
CA PRO A 97 -13.48 4.87 7.32
C PRO A 97 -13.30 5.76 8.55
N MET A 98 -12.16 5.69 9.25
CA MET A 98 -11.88 6.56 10.40
C MET A 98 -11.89 8.04 10.02
N VAL A 99 -11.15 8.44 8.98
CA VAL A 99 -11.09 9.86 8.57
C VAL A 99 -12.39 10.30 7.89
N ALA A 100 -13.06 9.41 7.15
CA ALA A 100 -14.34 9.70 6.53
C ALA A 100 -15.47 9.89 7.55
N ALA A 101 -15.46 9.13 8.65
CA ALA A 101 -16.37 9.35 9.77
C ALA A 101 -16.13 10.70 10.47
N CYS A 102 -14.94 11.29 10.34
CA CYS A 102 -14.61 12.63 10.81
C CYS A 102 -14.93 13.74 9.80
N GLY A 103 -15.48 13.40 8.63
CA GLY A 103 -15.93 14.35 7.60
C GLY A 103 -14.96 14.58 6.44
N LEU A 104 -13.80 13.92 6.41
CA LEU A 104 -12.88 14.00 5.27
C LEU A 104 -13.39 13.17 4.08
N LYS A 105 -13.26 13.70 2.86
CA LYS A 105 -13.59 12.95 1.64
C LYS A 105 -12.38 12.12 1.21
N VAL A 106 -12.55 10.81 1.13
CA VAL A 106 -11.48 9.86 0.74
C VAL A 106 -11.77 9.29 -0.65
N ALA A 107 -11.01 9.75 -1.64
CA ALA A 107 -11.09 9.29 -3.02
C ALA A 107 -9.87 8.44 -3.32
N LYS A 108 -9.97 7.13 -3.04
CA LYS A 108 -8.82 6.23 -3.04
C LYS A 108 -8.83 5.26 -4.21
N MET A 109 -7.73 5.27 -4.95
CA MET A 109 -7.41 4.21 -5.91
C MET A 109 -6.33 3.29 -5.36
N SER A 110 -6.56 1.99 -5.42
CA SER A 110 -5.66 0.95 -4.93
C SER A 110 -5.30 -0.06 -6.02
N GLY A 111 -4.32 -0.91 -5.73
CA GLY A 111 -3.91 -2.01 -6.59
C GLY A 111 -4.15 -3.38 -5.95
N ARG A 112 -3.99 -4.40 -6.77
CA ARG A 112 -3.83 -5.80 -6.36
C ARG A 112 -2.40 -6.08 -5.90
N GLY A 113 -2.21 -7.15 -5.16
CA GLY A 113 -0.91 -7.61 -4.68
C GLY A 113 -0.17 -8.42 -5.76
N LEU A 114 1.16 -8.40 -5.66
CA LEU A 114 2.08 -9.23 -6.44
C LEU A 114 3.29 -9.56 -5.56
N GLY A 115 3.74 -10.82 -5.63
CA GLY A 115 4.83 -11.31 -4.79
C GLY A 115 4.45 -11.35 -3.31
N HIS A 116 5.38 -10.95 -2.44
CA HIS A 116 5.23 -11.06 -0.99
C HIS A 116 4.30 -9.99 -0.36
N THR A 117 3.92 -8.96 -1.11
CA THR A 117 3.05 -7.88 -0.60
C THR A 117 1.58 -8.13 -0.95
N GLY A 118 0.69 -7.93 0.04
CA GLY A 118 -0.75 -8.06 -0.16
C GLY A 118 -1.37 -6.82 -0.81
N GLY A 119 -2.39 -7.02 -1.65
CA GLY A 119 -3.15 -5.95 -2.29
C GLY A 119 -4.36 -5.50 -1.48
N THR A 120 -4.63 -4.20 -1.42
CA THR A 120 -5.88 -3.70 -0.78
C THR A 120 -7.12 -4.22 -1.49
N LEU A 121 -7.10 -4.32 -2.83
CA LEU A 121 -8.26 -4.81 -3.58
C LEU A 121 -8.54 -6.28 -3.35
N ASP A 122 -7.50 -7.12 -3.29
CA ASP A 122 -7.66 -8.56 -3.01
C ASP A 122 -8.25 -8.80 -1.61
N LYS A 123 -7.86 -7.99 -0.63
CA LYS A 123 -8.46 -8.01 0.71
C LYS A 123 -9.95 -7.67 0.68
N LEU A 124 -10.33 -6.59 -0.02
CA LEU A 124 -11.73 -6.17 -0.14
C LEU A 124 -12.59 -7.19 -0.90
N GLU A 125 -12.03 -7.88 -1.89
CA GLU A 125 -12.70 -8.94 -2.65
C GLU A 125 -12.94 -10.22 -1.84
N SER A 126 -12.40 -10.32 -0.61
CA SER A 126 -12.85 -11.34 0.35
C SER A 126 -14.26 -11.09 0.88
N ILE A 127 -14.80 -9.87 0.72
CA ILE A 127 -16.18 -9.54 1.04
C ILE A 127 -17.04 -9.88 -0.17
N GLU A 128 -17.96 -10.82 0.00
CA GLU A 128 -18.85 -11.27 -1.06
C GLU A 128 -19.60 -10.10 -1.71
N GLY A 129 -19.57 -10.03 -3.04
CA GLY A 129 -20.27 -9.01 -3.83
C GLY A 129 -19.57 -7.66 -3.93
N PHE A 130 -18.45 -7.43 -3.22
CA PHE A 130 -17.75 -6.15 -3.25
C PHE A 130 -17.21 -5.84 -4.66
N ASN A 131 -17.65 -4.72 -5.24
CA ASN A 131 -17.22 -4.25 -6.54
C ASN A 131 -16.08 -3.23 -6.44
N CYS A 132 -14.87 -3.64 -6.79
CA CYS A 132 -13.69 -2.78 -6.86
C CYS A 132 -13.68 -1.83 -8.08
N PHE A 133 -14.53 -2.04 -9.09
CA PHE A 133 -14.47 -1.33 -10.37
C PHE A 133 -15.78 -0.58 -10.62
N LEU A 134 -15.82 0.65 -10.12
CA LEU A 134 -16.91 1.58 -10.38
C LEU A 134 -16.61 2.40 -11.65
N SER A 135 -17.65 2.83 -12.35
CA SER A 135 -17.52 3.94 -13.30
C SER A 135 -17.13 5.23 -12.59
N GLU A 136 -16.56 6.19 -13.32
CA GLU A 136 -16.17 7.49 -12.77
C GLU A 136 -17.35 8.22 -12.10
N GLU A 137 -18.53 8.20 -12.72
CA GLU A 137 -19.76 8.80 -12.16
C GLU A 137 -20.18 8.13 -10.84
N GLN A 138 -20.15 6.79 -10.77
CA GLN A 138 -20.45 6.06 -9.54
C GLN A 138 -19.42 6.35 -8.45
N PHE A 139 -18.14 6.43 -8.81
CA PHE A 139 -17.06 6.77 -7.88
C PHE A 139 -17.25 8.17 -7.30
N LYS A 140 -17.48 9.19 -8.14
CA LYS A 140 -17.71 10.57 -7.69
C LYS A 140 -18.92 10.65 -6.77
N LYS A 141 -20.04 10.06 -7.18
CA LYS A 141 -21.27 10.03 -6.41
C LYS A 141 -21.07 9.38 -5.04
N GLN A 142 -20.37 8.25 -4.97
CA GLN A 142 -20.11 7.58 -3.69
C GLN A 142 -19.21 8.41 -2.78
N VAL A 143 -18.14 9.02 -3.30
CA VAL A 143 -17.29 9.90 -2.49
C VAL A 143 -18.10 11.10 -1.98
N GLU A 144 -18.98 11.67 -2.79
CA GLU A 144 -19.86 12.77 -2.38
C GLU A 144 -20.85 12.33 -1.28
N GLU A 145 -21.59 11.24 -1.47
CA GLU A 145 -22.67 10.80 -0.57
C GLU A 145 -22.15 10.10 0.69
N VAL A 146 -21.23 9.13 0.54
CA VAL A 146 -20.72 8.30 1.64
C VAL A 146 -19.50 8.96 2.30
N GLY A 147 -18.70 9.69 1.54
CA GLY A 147 -17.44 10.27 2.00
C GLY A 147 -16.21 9.42 1.74
N ILE A 148 -16.38 8.19 1.24
CA ILE A 148 -15.27 7.29 0.93
C ILE A 148 -15.62 6.32 -0.20
N ALA A 149 -14.67 6.09 -1.09
CA ALA A 149 -14.64 4.95 -2.00
C ALA A 149 -13.21 4.42 -2.16
N ILE A 150 -13.07 3.10 -2.25
CA ILE A 150 -11.81 2.43 -2.59
C ILE A 150 -12.04 1.62 -3.85
N ILE A 151 -11.44 2.06 -4.95
CA ILE A 151 -11.58 1.43 -6.26
C ILE A 151 -10.24 0.98 -6.81
N GLY A 152 -10.28 0.06 -7.77
CA GLY A 152 -9.14 -0.25 -8.62
C GLY A 152 -8.91 0.82 -9.68
N GLN A 153 -7.75 0.74 -10.32
CA GLN A 153 -7.45 1.55 -11.49
C GLN A 153 -8.19 0.94 -12.69
N THR A 154 -8.90 1.78 -13.45
CA THR A 154 -9.44 1.39 -14.76
C THR A 154 -8.31 1.26 -15.78
N GLY A 155 -8.56 0.55 -16.88
CA GLY A 155 -7.55 0.28 -17.90
C GLY A 155 -6.98 1.52 -18.58
N ASP A 156 -7.71 2.63 -18.54
CA ASP A 156 -7.40 3.88 -19.22
C ASP A 156 -6.63 4.88 -18.34
N LEU A 157 -6.44 4.58 -17.04
CA LEU A 157 -5.72 5.46 -16.13
C LEU A 157 -4.20 5.21 -16.23
N VAL A 158 -3.45 6.21 -16.70
CA VAL A 158 -1.96 6.18 -16.79
C VAL A 158 -1.40 4.96 -17.56
N PRO A 159 -1.81 4.71 -18.83
CA PRO A 159 -1.37 3.54 -19.60
C PRO A 159 0.15 3.46 -19.80
N ALA A 160 0.85 4.61 -19.81
CA ALA A 160 2.30 4.64 -19.87
C ALA A 160 2.95 3.92 -18.69
N ASP A 161 2.46 4.16 -17.47
CA ASP A 161 2.99 3.53 -16.26
C ASP A 161 2.78 2.01 -16.28
N LYS A 162 1.60 1.55 -16.73
CA LYS A 162 1.30 0.12 -16.85
C LYS A 162 2.30 -0.60 -17.75
N LYS A 163 2.64 0.00 -18.91
CA LYS A 163 3.64 -0.53 -19.85
C LYS A 163 5.05 -0.47 -19.27
N LEU A 164 5.45 0.68 -18.72
CA LEU A 164 6.77 0.88 -18.15
C LEU A 164 7.03 -0.02 -16.95
N TYR A 165 6.07 -0.16 -16.03
CA TYR A 165 6.20 -1.03 -14.86
C TYR A 165 6.34 -2.50 -15.28
N ALA A 166 5.51 -2.98 -16.22
CA ALA A 166 5.62 -4.35 -16.74
C ALA A 166 7.00 -4.63 -17.35
N LEU A 167 7.56 -3.66 -18.08
CA LEU A 167 8.91 -3.79 -18.63
C LEU A 167 10.00 -3.72 -17.54
N ARG A 168 9.82 -2.86 -16.53
CA ARG A 168 10.77 -2.72 -15.41
C ARG A 168 10.91 -4.01 -14.61
N ASP A 169 9.79 -4.68 -14.37
CA ASP A 169 9.68 -5.93 -13.62
C ASP A 169 10.52 -7.07 -14.23
N VAL A 170 10.61 -7.12 -15.56
CA VAL A 170 11.34 -8.17 -16.30
C VAL A 170 12.73 -7.73 -16.78
N THR A 171 13.17 -6.51 -16.46
CA THR A 171 14.48 -5.97 -16.90
C THR A 171 15.39 -5.56 -15.75
N GLY A 172 14.97 -5.80 -14.50
CA GLY A 172 15.76 -5.43 -13.32
C GLY A 172 15.85 -3.91 -13.13
N THR A 173 14.87 -3.15 -13.61
CA THR A 173 14.84 -1.67 -13.53
C THR A 173 13.71 -1.14 -12.63
N VAL A 174 13.21 -1.97 -11.72
CA VAL A 174 12.22 -1.55 -10.71
C VAL A 174 12.87 -0.61 -9.68
N ASN A 175 14.02 -0.99 -9.13
CA ASN A 175 14.69 -0.30 -8.02
C ASN A 175 15.44 0.96 -8.48
N SER A 176 14.68 2.01 -8.78
CA SER A 176 15.20 3.34 -9.13
C SER A 176 14.26 4.40 -8.59
N ILE A 177 14.77 5.27 -7.71
CA ILE A 177 13.99 6.34 -7.06
C ILE A 177 13.19 7.17 -8.08
N PRO A 178 13.76 7.75 -9.15
CA PRO A 178 12.99 8.55 -10.09
C PRO A 178 11.89 7.74 -10.81
N LEU A 179 12.15 6.47 -11.13
CA LEU A 179 11.15 5.61 -11.78
C LEU A 179 10.05 5.18 -10.81
N ILE A 180 10.38 4.92 -9.54
CA ILE A 180 9.40 4.59 -8.49
C ILE A 180 8.54 5.82 -8.17
N ALA A 181 9.17 6.97 -7.91
CA ALA A 181 8.50 8.20 -7.55
C ALA A 181 7.54 8.66 -8.66
N SER A 182 8.02 8.70 -9.91
CA SER A 182 7.17 9.10 -11.05
C SER A 182 6.05 8.09 -11.31
N SER A 183 6.32 6.78 -11.19
CA SER A 183 5.31 5.72 -11.31
C SER A 183 4.20 5.86 -10.28
N ILE A 184 4.54 6.00 -8.99
CA ILE A 184 3.56 6.15 -7.92
C ILE A 184 2.78 7.45 -8.11
N MET A 185 3.48 8.57 -8.26
CA MET A 185 2.86 9.88 -8.29
C MET A 185 1.99 10.09 -9.52
N SER A 186 2.36 9.61 -10.70
CA SER A 186 1.52 9.74 -11.90
C SER A 186 0.11 9.17 -11.68
N LYS A 187 -0.01 7.99 -11.07
CA LYS A 187 -1.28 7.36 -10.70
C LYS A 187 -2.03 8.11 -9.61
N LYS A 188 -1.33 8.59 -8.58
CA LYS A 188 -1.94 9.33 -7.47
C LYS A 188 -2.43 10.72 -7.89
N LEU A 189 -1.76 11.35 -8.83
CA LEU A 189 -2.16 12.64 -9.39
C LEU A 189 -3.30 12.49 -10.39
N ALA A 190 -3.31 11.40 -11.17
CA ALA A 190 -4.41 11.06 -12.07
C ALA A 190 -5.73 10.78 -11.35
N SER A 191 -5.72 10.44 -10.04
CA SER A 191 -6.94 10.21 -9.27
C SER A 191 -7.66 11.49 -8.82
N GLY A 192 -7.06 12.67 -9.04
CA GLY A 192 -7.72 13.97 -8.82
C GLY A 192 -7.73 14.48 -7.37
N SER A 193 -7.12 13.77 -6.42
CA SER A 193 -7.11 14.13 -5.00
C SER A 193 -6.32 15.42 -4.74
N ASP A 194 -6.81 16.24 -3.81
CA ASP A 194 -6.22 17.52 -3.42
C ASP A 194 -5.03 17.35 -2.47
N THR A 195 -5.08 16.33 -1.62
CA THR A 195 -4.05 16.00 -0.64
C THR A 195 -3.65 14.53 -0.76
N ILE A 196 -2.35 14.27 -0.62
CA ILE A 196 -1.80 12.91 -0.68
C ILE A 196 -0.96 12.67 0.58
N LEU A 197 -1.27 11.59 1.30
CA LEU A 197 -0.39 11.07 2.34
C LEU A 197 0.33 9.81 1.83
N LEU A 198 1.64 9.84 1.85
CA LEU A 198 2.50 8.74 1.44
C LEU A 198 2.98 7.99 2.69
N ASP A 199 2.88 6.67 2.67
CA ASP A 199 3.38 5.79 3.72
C ASP A 199 4.49 4.94 3.12
N VAL A 200 5.71 5.48 3.23
CA VAL A 200 6.91 4.92 2.64
C VAL A 200 7.52 3.97 3.65
N LYS A 201 7.39 2.67 3.35
CA LYS A 201 7.90 1.61 4.20
C LYS A 201 9.42 1.53 4.10
N TYR A 202 10.08 1.19 5.20
CA TYR A 202 11.49 0.80 5.20
C TYR A 202 11.69 -0.54 5.91
N GLY A 203 12.79 -1.23 5.58
CA GLY A 203 13.17 -2.50 6.18
C GLY A 203 13.01 -3.69 5.25
N GLU A 204 13.18 -4.90 5.79
CA GLU A 204 13.17 -6.13 5.00
C GLU A 204 11.87 -6.36 4.20
N GLY A 205 10.71 -6.09 4.80
CA GLY A 205 9.42 -6.24 4.12
C GLY A 205 9.00 -5.08 3.23
N ALA A 206 9.94 -4.17 2.90
CA ALA A 206 9.68 -2.98 2.11
C ALA A 206 10.54 -2.93 0.84
N PHE A 207 10.13 -2.11 -0.12
CA PHE A 207 10.96 -1.81 -1.30
C PHE A 207 12.27 -1.10 -0.93
N MET A 208 12.26 -0.24 0.08
CA MET A 208 13.43 0.50 0.55
C MET A 208 13.96 -0.20 1.80
N HIS A 209 15.23 -0.60 1.82
CA HIS A 209 15.76 -1.40 2.93
C HIS A 209 16.15 -0.56 4.17
N ASN A 210 16.47 0.72 3.97
CA ASN A 210 16.92 1.62 5.04
C ASN A 210 16.11 2.92 5.07
N VAL A 211 16.26 3.65 6.18
CA VAL A 211 15.51 4.89 6.45
C VAL A 211 15.95 6.00 5.50
N GLU A 212 17.22 6.02 5.09
CA GLU A 212 17.81 7.02 4.20
C GLU A 212 17.18 6.96 2.80
N ASP A 213 17.16 5.79 2.17
CA ASP A 213 16.57 5.56 0.86
C ASP A 213 15.05 5.82 0.88
N ALA A 214 14.37 5.38 1.96
CA ALA A 214 12.95 5.68 2.17
C ALA A 214 12.71 7.19 2.30
N THR A 215 13.59 7.92 3.00
CA THR A 215 13.52 9.37 3.14
C THR A 215 13.76 10.07 1.79
N GLU A 216 14.71 9.59 0.98
CA GLU A 216 14.99 10.13 -0.34
C GLU A 216 13.80 9.95 -1.28
N LEU A 217 13.25 8.73 -1.36
CA LEU A 217 12.07 8.43 -2.14
C LEU A 217 10.86 9.28 -1.72
N ALA A 218 10.63 9.42 -0.40
CA ALA A 218 9.55 10.24 0.13
C ALA A 218 9.68 11.71 -0.26
N ASN A 219 10.88 12.29 -0.12
CA ASN A 219 11.13 13.68 -0.50
C ASN A 219 10.91 13.90 -2.01
N GLU A 220 11.34 12.98 -2.85
CA GLU A 220 11.12 13.08 -4.30
C GLU A 220 9.61 13.07 -4.63
N MET A 221 8.84 12.17 -4.03
CA MET A 221 7.39 12.12 -4.23
C MET A 221 6.66 13.37 -3.68
N ILE A 222 7.09 13.90 -2.52
CA ILE A 222 6.56 15.15 -1.96
C ILE A 222 6.79 16.31 -2.95
N LYS A 223 8.01 16.45 -3.49
CA LYS A 223 8.34 17.49 -4.48
C LYS A 223 7.46 17.39 -5.71
N ILE A 224 7.31 16.19 -6.28
CA ILE A 224 6.44 15.97 -7.46
C ILE A 224 5.01 16.43 -7.17
N GLY A 225 4.45 15.99 -6.03
CA GLY A 225 3.08 16.34 -5.65
C GLY A 225 2.89 17.85 -5.46
N ASN A 226 3.78 18.49 -4.70
CA ASN A 226 3.73 19.92 -4.43
C ASN A 226 3.93 20.76 -5.71
N ASN A 227 4.85 20.37 -6.60
CA ASN A 227 5.05 21.03 -7.91
C ASN A 227 3.83 20.93 -8.82
N LEU A 228 2.99 19.92 -8.64
CA LEU A 228 1.73 19.71 -9.36
C LEU A 228 0.50 20.15 -8.56
N GLY A 229 0.70 20.96 -7.52
CA GLY A 229 -0.36 21.65 -6.79
C GLY A 229 -1.12 20.76 -5.79
N ARG A 230 -0.58 19.60 -5.42
CA ARG A 230 -1.18 18.69 -4.43
C ARG A 230 -0.41 18.75 -3.12
N ASN A 231 -1.10 19.04 -2.02
CA ASN A 231 -0.49 19.04 -0.69
C ASN A 231 -0.09 17.61 -0.34
N THR A 232 1.21 17.33 -0.42
CA THR A 232 1.75 15.97 -0.28
C THR A 232 2.63 15.88 0.95
N MET A 233 2.35 14.91 1.82
CA MET A 233 3.13 14.61 3.01
C MET A 233 3.52 13.14 3.02
N ALA A 234 4.56 12.77 3.78
CA ALA A 234 4.97 11.38 3.90
C ALA A 234 5.26 10.96 5.34
N MET A 235 5.02 9.68 5.61
CA MET A 235 5.46 8.98 6.81
C MET A 235 6.49 7.93 6.40
N ILE A 236 7.61 7.87 7.12
CA ILE A 236 8.59 6.78 7.00
C ILE A 236 8.28 5.77 8.10
N THR A 237 7.87 4.55 7.73
CA THR A 237 7.31 3.59 8.69
C THR A 237 7.97 2.22 8.60
N ASP A 238 8.10 1.57 9.76
CA ASP A 238 8.78 0.29 9.90
C ASP A 238 8.00 -0.85 9.23
N MET A 239 8.73 -1.69 8.51
CA MET A 239 8.24 -2.95 7.92
C MET A 239 9.24 -4.09 8.14
N ASN A 240 10.11 -3.97 9.15
CA ASN A 240 10.98 -5.07 9.60
C ASN A 240 10.21 -6.16 10.37
N GLN A 241 8.93 -5.92 10.68
CA GLN A 241 7.97 -6.93 11.06
C GLN A 241 6.61 -6.65 10.38
N PRO A 242 5.75 -7.67 10.18
CA PRO A 242 4.41 -7.45 9.66
C PRO A 242 3.66 -6.44 10.52
N LEU A 243 2.97 -5.50 9.88
CA LEU A 243 2.10 -4.55 10.57
C LEU A 243 0.91 -5.31 11.15
N GLY A 244 0.52 -5.06 12.40
CA GLY A 244 -0.57 -5.80 13.06
C GLY A 244 -0.25 -7.29 13.22
N ASN A 245 -1.28 -8.14 13.27
CA ASN A 245 -1.10 -9.57 13.55
C ASN A 245 -1.55 -10.46 12.39
N ALA A 246 -2.46 -10.00 11.54
CA ALA A 246 -2.96 -10.75 10.39
C ALA A 246 -2.16 -10.48 9.10
N ILE A 247 -1.86 -11.55 8.36
CA ILE A 247 -1.30 -11.54 7.00
C ILE A 247 -2.21 -12.40 6.12
N GLY A 248 -2.82 -11.81 5.09
CA GLY A 248 -3.73 -12.50 4.18
C GLY A 248 -4.83 -11.59 3.65
N ASN A 249 -6.00 -12.15 3.37
CA ASN A 249 -7.13 -11.38 2.81
C ASN A 249 -8.27 -11.22 3.81
N SER A 250 -9.07 -12.27 4.03
CA SER A 250 -10.15 -12.25 5.02
C SER A 250 -9.65 -11.95 6.44
N LEU A 251 -8.52 -12.55 6.84
CA LEU A 251 -7.88 -12.32 8.15
C LEU A 251 -7.55 -10.83 8.36
N GLU A 252 -7.12 -10.13 7.32
CA GLU A 252 -6.80 -8.71 7.39
C GLU A 252 -8.04 -7.83 7.39
N ILE A 253 -9.13 -8.24 6.73
CA ILE A 253 -10.45 -7.59 6.87
C ILE A 253 -10.96 -7.72 8.30
N ILE A 254 -10.84 -8.90 8.92
CA ILE A 254 -11.23 -9.12 10.32
C ILE A 254 -10.44 -8.19 11.24
N GLU A 255 -9.13 -8.08 11.07
CA GLU A 255 -8.30 -7.20 11.91
C GLU A 255 -8.58 -5.70 11.69
N ALA A 256 -8.94 -5.31 10.46
CA ALA A 256 -9.41 -3.95 10.18
C ALA A 256 -10.75 -3.66 10.88
N ILE A 257 -11.69 -4.60 10.85
CA ILE A 257 -12.98 -4.50 11.56
C ILE A 257 -12.76 -4.36 13.07
N GLU A 258 -11.92 -5.20 13.66
CA GLU A 258 -11.64 -5.14 15.11
C GLU A 258 -10.97 -3.82 15.49
N THR A 259 -10.07 -3.31 14.65
CA THR A 259 -9.48 -1.97 14.84
C THR A 259 -10.53 -0.87 14.80
N LEU A 260 -11.47 -0.92 13.86
CA LEU A 260 -12.57 0.05 13.76
C LEU A 260 -13.57 -0.03 14.94
N LYS A 261 -13.60 -1.17 15.64
CA LYS A 261 -14.37 -1.39 16.88
C LYS A 261 -13.57 -1.08 18.16
N GLY A 262 -12.30 -0.68 18.04
CA GLY A 262 -11.42 -0.34 19.17
C GLY A 262 -10.65 -1.53 19.79
N ASN A 263 -10.67 -2.70 19.16
CA ASN A 263 -10.03 -3.94 19.63
C ASN A 263 -8.80 -4.35 18.79
N GLY A 264 -8.24 -3.43 18.00
CA GLY A 264 -7.15 -3.70 17.07
C GLY A 264 -5.77 -3.90 17.74
N PRO A 265 -4.79 -4.46 17.02
CA PRO A 265 -3.39 -4.45 17.45
C PRO A 265 -2.89 -3.02 17.70
N LYS A 266 -2.02 -2.84 18.71
CA LYS A 266 -1.56 -1.51 19.15
C LYS A 266 -0.77 -0.77 18.07
N ASP A 267 0.15 -1.46 17.42
CA ASP A 267 0.98 -0.92 16.33
C ASP A 267 0.11 -0.49 15.15
N PHE A 268 -0.81 -1.35 14.70
CA PHE A 268 -1.70 -1.04 13.60
C PHE A 268 -2.64 0.13 13.91
N THR A 269 -3.21 0.15 15.12
CA THR A 269 -4.07 1.24 15.59
C THR A 269 -3.31 2.56 15.64
N GLU A 270 -2.08 2.56 16.19
CA GLU A 270 -1.26 3.77 16.28
C GLU A 270 -0.89 4.32 14.90
N LEU A 271 -0.54 3.46 13.94
CA LEU A 271 -0.29 3.88 12.56
C LEU A 271 -1.51 4.56 11.95
N CYS A 272 -2.70 3.95 12.09
CA CYS A 272 -3.94 4.51 11.56
C CYS A 272 -4.29 5.85 12.22
N MET A 273 -4.07 5.99 13.53
CA MET A 273 -4.33 7.24 14.23
C MET A 273 -3.40 8.36 13.76
N GLN A 274 -2.09 8.12 13.68
CA GLN A 274 -1.14 9.16 13.23
C GLN A 274 -1.31 9.52 11.76
N ALA A 275 -1.58 8.55 10.89
CA ALA A 275 -1.91 8.82 9.50
C ALA A 275 -3.21 9.63 9.40
N GLY A 276 -4.23 9.29 10.21
CA GLY A 276 -5.48 10.01 10.28
C GLY A 276 -5.30 11.46 10.74
N GLU A 277 -4.48 11.70 11.75
CA GLU A 277 -4.18 13.04 12.25
C GLU A 277 -3.62 13.93 11.13
N ILE A 278 -2.66 13.40 10.36
CA ILE A 278 -2.09 14.11 9.21
C ILE A 278 -3.17 14.39 8.15
N MET A 279 -3.95 13.37 7.77
CA MET A 279 -4.98 13.51 6.75
C MET A 279 -6.07 14.50 7.14
N LEU A 280 -6.51 14.53 8.41
CA LEU A 280 -7.50 15.50 8.88
C LEU A 280 -6.97 16.94 8.86
N ILE A 281 -5.68 17.14 9.15
CA ILE A 281 -5.02 18.45 9.04
C ILE A 281 -4.85 18.86 7.57
N GLN A 282 -4.35 17.96 6.70
CA GLN A 282 -4.24 18.22 5.26
C GLN A 282 -5.62 18.54 4.65
N GLY A 283 -6.64 17.82 5.09
CA GLY A 283 -8.04 17.99 4.74
C GLY A 283 -8.73 19.23 5.33
N LYS A 284 -8.02 20.01 6.16
CA LYS A 284 -8.54 21.18 6.88
C LYS A 284 -9.81 20.89 7.70
N ILE A 285 -9.94 19.66 8.20
CA ILE A 285 -11.01 19.27 9.14
C ILE A 285 -10.70 19.84 10.53
N THR A 286 -9.41 19.89 10.88
CA THR A 286 -8.88 20.47 12.13
C THR A 286 -7.51 21.08 11.88
N GLN A 287 -7.01 21.86 12.85
CA GLN A 287 -5.72 22.54 12.78
C GLN A 287 -4.64 21.89 13.66
N THR A 288 -5.00 21.02 14.60
CA THR A 288 -4.06 20.47 15.59
C THR A 288 -4.10 18.96 15.64
N LYS A 289 -2.95 18.36 16.00
CA LYS A 289 -2.81 16.92 16.14
C LYS A 289 -3.70 16.38 17.26
N GLU A 290 -3.82 17.14 18.34
CA GLU A 290 -4.57 16.79 19.54
C GLU A 290 -6.08 16.72 19.27
N GLU A 291 -6.62 17.70 18.53
CA GLU A 291 -8.02 17.69 18.12
C GLU A 291 -8.28 16.58 17.10
N ALA A 292 -7.38 16.39 16.12
CA ALA A 292 -7.48 15.29 15.16
C ALA A 292 -7.52 13.92 15.85
N ARG A 293 -6.62 13.68 16.81
CA ARG A 293 -6.57 12.45 17.61
C ARG A 293 -7.90 12.23 18.33
N LYS A 294 -8.41 13.27 19.00
CA LYS A 294 -9.68 13.19 19.72
C LYS A 294 -10.83 12.82 18.80
N MET A 295 -10.94 13.47 17.63
CA MET A 295 -11.99 13.17 16.65
C MET A 295 -11.93 11.71 16.16
N LEU A 296 -10.73 11.19 15.89
CA LEU A 296 -10.52 9.80 15.44
C LEU A 296 -10.87 8.80 16.54
N MET A 297 -10.41 9.03 17.78
CA MET A 297 -10.78 8.21 18.93
C MET A 297 -12.29 8.21 19.15
N ASP A 298 -12.92 9.38 19.10
CA ASP A 298 -14.38 9.51 19.25
C ASP A 298 -15.12 8.78 18.12
N ALA A 299 -14.60 8.80 16.88
CA ALA A 299 -15.18 8.06 15.75
C ALA A 299 -15.12 6.54 15.93
N VAL A 300 -14.02 6.01 16.47
CA VAL A 300 -13.87 4.58 16.80
C VAL A 300 -14.75 4.21 18.00
N ASN A 301 -14.65 4.94 19.11
CA ASN A 301 -15.37 4.63 20.36
C ASN A 301 -16.89 4.74 20.22
N SER A 302 -17.39 5.63 19.36
CA SER A 302 -18.82 5.76 19.08
C SER A 302 -19.34 4.77 18.04
N GLY A 303 -18.48 3.96 17.43
CA GLY A 303 -18.83 3.02 16.36
C GLY A 303 -19.01 3.66 14.97
N ARG A 304 -18.94 5.00 14.85
CA ARG A 304 -19.12 5.71 13.57
C ARG A 304 -18.10 5.30 12.51
N ALA A 305 -16.86 5.00 12.91
CA ALA A 305 -15.84 4.53 11.98
C ALA A 305 -16.20 3.16 11.37
N PHE A 306 -16.70 2.23 12.19
CA PHE A 306 -17.18 0.92 11.72
C PHE A 306 -18.43 1.05 10.83
N GLU A 307 -19.40 1.89 11.21
CA GLU A 307 -20.59 2.15 10.38
C GLU A 307 -20.21 2.78 9.03
N LYS A 308 -19.21 3.68 9.01
CA LYS A 308 -18.70 4.25 7.75
C LYS A 308 -18.09 3.19 6.83
N PHE A 309 -17.43 2.17 7.39
CA PHE A 309 -16.93 1.04 6.62
C PHE A 309 -18.07 0.22 6.03
N LYS A 310 -19.14 -0.03 6.80
CA LYS A 310 -20.35 -0.71 6.31
C LYS A 310 -21.03 0.07 5.19
N GLU A 311 -21.15 1.38 5.32
CA GLU A 311 -21.71 2.24 4.27
C GLU A 311 -20.90 2.16 2.97
N MET A 312 -19.57 2.21 3.04
CA MET A 312 -18.68 2.04 1.89
C MET A 312 -18.88 0.68 1.22
N VAL A 313 -18.85 -0.39 2.01
CA VAL A 313 -19.01 -1.77 1.52
C VAL A 313 -20.38 -1.95 0.86
N LYS A 314 -21.45 -1.44 1.48
CA LYS A 314 -22.80 -1.47 0.92
C LYS A 314 -22.90 -0.70 -0.40
N ALA A 315 -22.30 0.49 -0.48
CA ALA A 315 -22.31 1.31 -1.70
C ALA A 315 -21.59 0.64 -2.87
N GLN A 316 -20.58 -0.18 -2.57
CA GLN A 316 -19.87 -1.01 -3.55
C GLN A 316 -20.48 -2.41 -3.72
N GLY A 317 -21.69 -2.66 -3.23
CA GLY A 317 -22.43 -3.92 -3.45
C GLY A 317 -22.00 -5.10 -2.56
N GLY A 318 -21.08 -4.87 -1.61
CA GLY A 318 -20.60 -5.90 -0.71
C GLY A 318 -21.61 -6.30 0.37
N ASN A 319 -21.53 -7.56 0.78
CA ASN A 319 -22.38 -8.15 1.82
C ASN A 319 -21.98 -7.64 3.22
N THR A 320 -22.69 -6.64 3.73
CA THR A 320 -22.41 -6.06 5.06
C THR A 320 -22.64 -7.02 6.22
N ALA A 321 -23.40 -8.11 6.04
CA ALA A 321 -23.59 -9.11 7.10
C ALA A 321 -22.26 -9.77 7.50
N MET A 322 -21.30 -9.88 6.55
CA MET A 322 -19.95 -10.38 6.83
C MET A 322 -19.11 -9.45 7.72
N LEU A 323 -19.48 -8.17 7.82
CA LEU A 323 -18.81 -7.21 8.71
C LEU A 323 -19.34 -7.31 10.15
N ASP A 324 -20.64 -7.59 10.29
CA ASP A 324 -21.31 -7.79 11.57
C ASP A 324 -20.96 -9.16 12.16
N ASP A 325 -20.98 -10.21 11.33
CA ASP A 325 -20.54 -11.56 11.64
C ASP A 325 -19.39 -11.97 10.73
N THR A 326 -18.16 -11.76 11.23
CA THR A 326 -16.92 -12.11 10.51
C THR A 326 -16.75 -13.60 10.30
N SER A 327 -17.57 -14.45 10.94
CA SER A 327 -17.56 -15.89 10.71
C SER A 327 -18.10 -16.28 9.32
N LEU A 328 -18.76 -15.34 8.62
CA LEU A 328 -19.26 -15.51 7.26
C LEU A 328 -18.21 -15.21 6.18
N LEU A 329 -17.10 -14.57 6.54
CA LEU A 329 -15.99 -14.35 5.60
C LEU A 329 -15.37 -15.68 5.16
N PRO A 330 -14.67 -15.72 4.00
CA PRO A 330 -13.94 -16.91 3.56
C PRO A 330 -13.02 -17.45 4.66
N LYS A 331 -13.03 -18.78 4.85
CA LYS A 331 -12.26 -19.48 5.87
C LYS A 331 -11.46 -20.61 5.25
N SER A 332 -10.29 -20.88 5.81
CA SER A 332 -9.53 -22.08 5.50
C SER A 332 -10.20 -23.34 6.06
N LYS A 333 -9.85 -24.50 5.50
CA LYS A 333 -10.30 -25.82 5.99
C LYS A 333 -9.62 -26.20 7.30
N PHE A 334 -8.36 -25.82 7.46
CA PHE A 334 -7.54 -26.19 8.60
C PHE A 334 -6.87 -24.96 9.22
N ILE A 335 -6.61 -25.08 10.52
CA ILE A 335 -5.83 -24.12 11.30
C ILE A 335 -4.80 -24.93 12.08
N THR A 336 -3.51 -24.66 11.86
CA THR A 336 -2.42 -25.32 12.58
C THR A 336 -1.72 -24.32 13.49
N GLU A 337 -1.55 -24.71 14.75
CA GLU A 337 -0.75 -23.96 15.72
C GLU A 337 0.72 -24.25 15.52
N ILE A 338 1.52 -23.19 15.38
CA ILE A 338 2.97 -23.29 15.39
C ILE A 338 3.48 -22.83 16.77
N LYS A 339 4.19 -23.73 17.44
CA LYS A 339 4.67 -23.56 18.81
C LYS A 339 6.14 -23.14 18.82
N ALA A 340 6.54 -22.28 19.74
CA ALA A 340 7.94 -21.92 19.92
C ALA A 340 8.77 -23.16 20.31
N GLU A 341 9.85 -23.40 19.57
CA GLU A 341 10.83 -24.47 19.86
C GLU A 341 11.89 -24.04 20.88
N ARG A 342 11.96 -22.74 21.16
CA ARG A 342 12.96 -22.11 22.04
C ARG A 342 12.30 -21.01 22.86
N GLU A 343 12.84 -20.76 24.04
CA GLU A 343 12.45 -19.62 24.86
C GLU A 343 13.41 -18.44 24.65
N GLY A 344 12.93 -17.23 24.93
CA GLY A 344 13.70 -15.99 24.82
C GLY A 344 12.84 -14.80 24.41
N ASN A 345 13.46 -13.76 23.88
CA ASN A 345 12.82 -12.57 23.34
C ASN A 345 12.86 -12.61 21.81
N VAL A 346 11.76 -12.21 21.15
CA VAL A 346 11.71 -12.11 19.69
C VAL A 346 12.56 -10.92 19.22
N GLU A 347 13.67 -11.20 18.56
CA GLU A 347 14.61 -10.19 18.04
C GLU A 347 14.21 -9.71 16.64
N VAL A 348 13.94 -10.67 15.75
CA VAL A 348 13.58 -10.41 14.35
C VAL A 348 12.35 -11.23 14.01
N LEU A 349 11.44 -10.59 13.27
CA LEU A 349 10.25 -11.19 12.70
C LEU A 349 10.23 -10.89 11.20
N HIS A 350 10.86 -11.76 10.40
CA HIS A 350 11.14 -11.51 8.99
C HIS A 350 9.85 -11.32 8.16
N SER A 351 9.47 -10.06 7.90
CA SER A 351 8.26 -9.70 7.15
C SER A 351 8.20 -10.37 5.78
N GLU A 352 9.28 -10.26 5.00
CA GLU A 352 9.33 -10.78 3.63
C GLU A 352 9.10 -12.29 3.60
N LYS A 353 9.80 -13.04 4.47
CA LYS A 353 9.63 -14.50 4.59
C LYS A 353 8.18 -14.88 4.92
N LEU A 354 7.56 -14.18 5.85
CA LEU A 354 6.16 -14.43 6.23
C LEU A 354 5.18 -14.07 5.10
N GLY A 355 5.46 -13.00 4.34
CA GLY A 355 4.69 -12.62 3.16
C GLY A 355 4.79 -13.66 2.04
N ILE A 356 6.00 -14.16 1.76
CA ILE A 356 6.24 -15.24 0.80
C ILE A 356 5.52 -16.52 1.23
N LEU A 357 5.60 -16.87 2.52
CA LEU A 357 4.91 -18.04 3.05
C LEU A 357 3.38 -17.89 2.89
N ALA A 358 2.81 -16.73 3.22
CA ALA A 358 1.39 -16.49 2.99
C ALA A 358 1.01 -16.59 1.50
N MET A 359 1.87 -16.12 0.60
CA MET A 359 1.70 -16.30 -0.85
C MET A 359 1.72 -17.79 -1.24
N HIS A 360 2.65 -18.58 -0.72
CA HIS A 360 2.72 -20.04 -0.97
C HIS A 360 1.48 -20.78 -0.47
N LEU A 361 0.85 -20.32 0.61
CA LEU A 361 -0.42 -20.86 1.10
C LEU A 361 -1.61 -20.53 0.18
N GLY A 362 -1.45 -19.58 -0.75
CA GLY A 362 -2.48 -19.12 -1.68
C GLY A 362 -3.09 -17.75 -1.33
N ALA A 363 -2.55 -17.02 -0.35
CA ALA A 363 -3.07 -15.71 0.03
C ALA A 363 -2.63 -14.57 -0.91
N GLY A 364 -1.73 -14.86 -1.86
CA GLY A 364 -1.16 -13.89 -2.80
C GLY A 364 -0.95 -14.49 -4.18
N ARG A 365 -0.28 -13.75 -5.05
CA ARG A 365 -0.02 -14.12 -6.45
C ARG A 365 1.48 -14.15 -6.72
N ALA A 366 1.96 -15.22 -7.35
CA ALA A 366 3.29 -15.24 -7.96
C ALA A 366 3.26 -14.65 -9.37
N THR A 367 2.19 -14.93 -10.12
CA THR A 367 1.91 -14.36 -11.45
C THR A 367 0.57 -13.62 -11.47
N LYS A 368 0.36 -12.71 -12.43
CA LYS A 368 -0.87 -11.88 -12.48
C LYS A 368 -2.13 -12.72 -12.68
N GLU A 369 -1.99 -13.89 -13.26
CA GLU A 369 -3.06 -14.82 -13.61
C GLU A 369 -3.45 -15.75 -12.45
N ASP A 370 -2.64 -15.81 -11.38
CA ASP A 370 -2.90 -16.68 -10.24
C ASP A 370 -4.21 -16.32 -9.52
N LEU A 371 -4.95 -17.35 -9.12
CA LEU A 371 -6.13 -17.21 -8.28
C LEU A 371 -5.71 -17.10 -6.81
N ILE A 372 -6.44 -16.27 -6.06
CA ILE A 372 -6.23 -16.10 -4.62
C ILE A 372 -7.24 -16.95 -3.85
N ASN A 373 -6.77 -17.64 -2.82
CA ASN A 373 -7.62 -18.15 -1.76
C ASN A 373 -7.75 -17.08 -0.66
N HIS A 374 -8.95 -16.52 -0.49
CA HIS A 374 -9.16 -15.45 0.48
C HIS A 374 -9.19 -15.94 1.94
N GLY A 375 -9.32 -17.25 2.19
CA GLY A 375 -9.47 -17.84 3.53
C GLY A 375 -8.17 -18.27 4.21
N VAL A 376 -7.05 -18.31 3.47
CA VAL A 376 -5.73 -18.75 3.96
C VAL A 376 -4.84 -17.57 4.35
N GLY A 377 -3.78 -17.85 5.12
CA GLY A 377 -2.84 -16.85 5.57
C GLY A 377 -2.25 -17.16 6.94
N LEU A 378 -1.72 -16.13 7.60
CA LEU A 378 -1.04 -16.24 8.89
C LEU A 378 -1.66 -15.29 9.91
N LYS A 379 -1.74 -15.74 11.16
CA LYS A 379 -2.01 -14.88 12.32
C LYS A 379 -0.86 -14.99 13.29
N ILE A 380 -0.07 -13.94 13.37
CA ILE A 380 1.09 -13.82 14.24
C ILE A 380 0.64 -13.54 15.67
N ASN A 381 1.25 -14.23 16.63
CA ASN A 381 0.87 -14.16 18.04
C ASN A 381 1.92 -13.50 18.95
N CYS A 382 3.06 -13.10 18.40
CA CYS A 382 4.10 -12.34 19.09
C CYS A 382 4.73 -11.30 18.16
N LYS A 383 5.23 -10.22 18.72
CA LYS A 383 5.92 -9.13 18.03
C LYS A 383 7.37 -9.04 18.52
N ARG A 384 8.18 -8.26 17.80
CA ARG A 384 9.54 -7.94 18.24
C ARG A 384 9.53 -7.36 19.65
N GLY A 385 10.39 -7.89 20.52
CA GLY A 385 10.50 -7.54 21.93
C GLY A 385 9.62 -8.38 22.87
N ASP A 386 8.68 -9.17 22.34
CA ASP A 386 7.87 -10.06 23.18
C ASP A 386 8.72 -11.23 23.70
N LYS A 387 8.48 -11.59 24.95
CA LYS A 387 9.04 -12.79 25.57
C LYS A 387 8.17 -14.00 25.26
N ILE A 388 8.80 -15.09 24.86
CA ILE A 388 8.15 -16.38 24.55
C ILE A 388 8.85 -17.52 25.29
N ASN A 389 8.08 -18.54 25.65
CA ASN A 389 8.56 -19.79 26.26
C ASN A 389 8.37 -20.94 25.28
N ILE A 390 9.11 -22.04 25.49
CA ILE A 390 8.92 -23.28 24.71
C ILE A 390 7.46 -23.73 24.84
N GLY A 391 6.81 -23.99 23.71
CA GLY A 391 5.41 -24.41 23.65
C GLY A 391 4.38 -23.28 23.56
N ASP A 392 4.78 -22.01 23.64
CA ASP A 392 3.90 -20.88 23.36
C ASP A 392 3.53 -20.85 21.87
N THR A 393 2.29 -20.48 21.54
CA THR A 393 1.88 -20.34 20.12
C THR A 393 2.45 -19.04 19.56
N ILE A 394 3.32 -19.12 18.55
CA ILE A 394 3.93 -17.96 17.88
C ILE A 394 3.17 -17.54 16.61
N CYS A 395 2.48 -18.49 15.97
CA CYS A 395 1.71 -18.25 14.75
C CYS A 395 0.59 -19.29 14.61
N TYR A 396 -0.56 -18.87 14.10
CA TYR A 396 -1.56 -19.76 13.54
C TYR A 396 -1.48 -19.71 12.02
N VAL A 397 -1.40 -20.89 11.39
CA VAL A 397 -1.38 -21.04 9.93
C VAL A 397 -2.75 -21.48 9.46
N TYR A 398 -3.38 -20.70 8.59
CA TYR A 398 -4.67 -20.96 7.97
C TYR A 398 -4.42 -21.53 6.57
N HIS A 399 -4.81 -22.77 6.32
CA HIS A 399 -4.46 -23.49 5.09
C HIS A 399 -5.54 -24.48 4.65
N ASP A 400 -5.53 -24.80 3.35
CA ASP A 400 -6.49 -25.72 2.71
C ASP A 400 -5.86 -27.04 2.23
N GLU A 401 -4.53 -27.11 2.27
CA GLU A 401 -3.69 -28.21 1.82
C GLU A 401 -2.68 -28.56 2.92
N ASP A 402 -2.18 -29.80 2.94
CA ASP A 402 -1.22 -30.22 3.95
C ASP A 402 0.01 -29.31 3.98
N LEU A 403 0.37 -28.84 5.17
CA LEU A 403 1.56 -28.01 5.36
C LEU A 403 2.81 -28.83 5.11
N LYS A 404 3.58 -28.42 4.11
CA LYS A 404 4.88 -29.02 3.82
C LYS A 404 5.86 -28.75 4.95
N GLU A 405 6.71 -29.73 5.26
CA GLU A 405 7.75 -29.57 6.29
C GLU A 405 8.68 -28.39 6.01
N GLU A 406 8.96 -28.11 4.73
CA GLU A 406 9.76 -26.96 4.31
C GLU A 406 9.13 -25.62 4.72
N TRP A 407 7.82 -25.46 4.61
CA TRP A 407 7.09 -24.25 4.97
C TRP A 407 7.06 -24.03 6.48
N ILE A 408 6.91 -25.10 7.27
CA ILE A 408 6.97 -25.03 8.73
C ILE A 408 8.38 -24.60 9.17
N LYS A 409 9.42 -25.15 8.54
CA LYS A 409 10.80 -24.78 8.80
C LYS A 409 11.06 -23.31 8.44
N GLU A 410 10.64 -22.85 7.26
CA GLU A 410 10.75 -21.46 6.82
C GLU A 410 10.02 -20.50 7.77
N LEU A 411 8.86 -20.90 8.27
CA LEU A 411 8.12 -20.14 9.28
C LEU A 411 8.96 -20.00 10.55
N HIS A 412 9.53 -21.08 11.10
CA HIS A 412 10.41 -20.99 12.27
C HIS A 412 11.64 -20.11 12.01
N GLU A 413 12.25 -20.21 10.83
CA GLU A 413 13.38 -19.38 10.42
C GLU A 413 13.01 -17.89 10.21
N ALA A 414 11.72 -17.55 10.22
CA ALA A 414 11.24 -16.17 10.21
C ALA A 414 11.22 -15.54 11.62
N PHE A 415 11.31 -16.33 12.68
CA PHE A 415 11.36 -15.87 14.07
C PHE A 415 12.77 -16.06 14.63
N VAL A 416 13.52 -14.96 14.80
CA VAL A 416 14.83 -14.99 15.48
C VAL A 416 14.62 -14.69 16.95
N ILE A 417 15.10 -15.59 17.81
CA ILE A 417 14.91 -15.54 19.27
C ILE A 417 16.27 -15.38 19.93
N THR A 418 16.39 -14.41 20.85
CA THR A 418 17.60 -14.12 21.60
C THR A 418 17.35 -14.12 23.10
N ASN A 419 18.40 -14.33 23.91
CA ASN A 419 18.34 -14.21 25.36
C ASN A 419 18.64 -12.78 25.84
N GLU A 420 18.99 -11.87 24.93
CA GLU A 420 19.29 -10.48 25.23
C GLU A 420 18.03 -9.60 25.21
N ASP A 421 18.10 -8.42 25.82
CA ASP A 421 17.03 -7.43 25.75
C ASP A 421 16.94 -6.84 24.34
N VAL A 422 15.76 -6.93 23.73
CA VAL A 422 15.52 -6.45 22.37
C VAL A 422 14.95 -5.04 22.41
N LYS A 423 15.63 -4.09 21.74
CA LYS A 423 15.07 -2.76 21.50
C LYS A 423 14.02 -2.81 20.41
N VAL A 424 12.85 -2.23 20.71
CA VAL A 424 11.75 -2.05 19.75
C VAL A 424 12.04 -0.80 18.91
N ASN A 425 11.98 -0.95 17.59
CA ASN A 425 12.11 0.17 16.66
C ASN A 425 10.87 1.08 16.73
N PRO A 426 10.99 2.38 16.47
CA PRO A 426 9.81 3.23 16.33
C PRO A 426 9.01 2.80 15.10
N LEU A 427 7.68 2.72 15.28
CA LEU A 427 6.75 2.40 14.20
C LEU A 427 6.78 3.44 13.06
N ILE A 428 6.93 4.72 13.44
CA ILE A 428 7.03 5.87 12.52
C ILE A 428 8.34 6.57 12.85
N GLU A 429 9.30 6.48 11.94
CA GLU A 429 10.63 7.08 12.08
C GLU A 429 10.57 8.59 11.87
N LYS A 430 9.87 9.02 10.81
CA LYS A 430 9.82 10.42 10.38
C LYS A 430 8.47 10.76 9.77
N ILE A 431 8.10 12.03 9.91
CA ILE A 431 7.00 12.66 9.17
C ILE A 431 7.61 13.80 8.36
N LEU A 432 7.41 13.78 7.05
CA LEU A 432 7.96 14.73 6.07
C LEU A 432 6.83 15.55 5.45
N LYS A 433 7.11 16.82 5.13
CA LYS A 433 6.14 17.80 4.62
C LYS A 433 6.60 18.42 3.32
#